data_AF-A0AAV8ZGA7-F1
#
_entry.id   AF-A0AAV8ZGA7-F1
#
_cell.length_a   1.000
_cell.length_b   1.000
_cell.length_c   1.000
_cell.angle_alpha   90.00
_cell.angle_beta   90.00
_cell.angle_gamma   90.00
#
_symmetry.space_group_name_H-M   'P 1'
#
loop_
_entity.id
_entity.type
_entity.pdbx_description
1 polymer ?
#
loop_
_entity_poly.entity_id
_entity_poly.type
_entity_poly.pdbx_seq_one_letter_code
_entity_poly.pdbx_strand_id
1 'polypeptide(L)'
;YNGEYFQQHEGTAMGNSLSPFIANLFMSKFETEVKYKFEYFPRVWFMYVDDIFAVFDTTTISLDNFVAKLNNRLPTIKFTNEVEHNEQATIFRCIRKKPRLLDIFPTIHTTLFNIKWQVLIF
;
A
#
# COMPACT_ATOMS: atom_id res chain seq x y z
N TYR A 1 19.07 -10.95 20.99
CA TYR A 1 18.18 -12.09 21.28
C TYR A 1 19.04 -13.27 21.72
N ASN A 2 18.70 -14.00 22.79
CA ASN A 2 19.55 -15.06 23.36
C ASN A 2 21.05 -14.71 23.54
N GLY A 3 21.34 -13.47 23.97
CA GLY A 3 22.73 -13.00 24.18
C GLY A 3 23.45 -12.53 22.92
N GLU A 4 22.84 -12.64 21.74
CA GLU A 4 23.38 -12.13 20.48
C GLU A 4 22.84 -10.74 20.13
N TYR A 5 23.73 -9.89 19.60
CA TYR A 5 23.41 -8.56 19.10
C TYR A 5 23.11 -8.63 17.60
N PHE A 6 21.99 -8.06 17.19
CA PHE A 6 21.60 -7.96 15.79
C PHE A 6 21.57 -6.49 15.40
N GLN A 7 22.20 -6.17 14.27
CA GLN A 7 22.17 -4.83 13.70
C GLN A 7 21.19 -4.82 12.53
N GLN A 8 20.19 -3.92 12.61
CA GLN A 8 19.30 -3.68 11.50
C GLN A 8 20.03 -2.82 10.45
N HIS A 9 20.31 -3.40 9.28
CA HIS A 9 20.96 -2.69 8.18
C HIS A 9 19.99 -1.80 7.39
N GLU A 10 18.73 -2.23 7.27
CA GLU A 10 17.67 -1.51 6.55
C GLU A 10 16.35 -1.47 7.32
N GLY A 11 15.64 -0.36 7.20
CA GLY A 11 14.42 -0.09 7.96
C GLY A 11 14.69 0.53 9.34
N THR A 12 13.61 0.76 10.09
CA THR A 12 13.66 1.36 11.42
C THR A 12 13.33 0.32 12.48
N ALA A 13 14.02 0.35 13.62
CA ALA A 13 13.76 -0.58 14.72
C ALA A 13 12.29 -0.55 15.14
N MET A 14 11.69 -1.75 15.25
CA MET A 14 10.35 -1.90 15.83
C MET A 14 10.38 -1.40 17.27
N GLY A 15 9.46 -0.51 17.63
CA GLY A 15 9.38 0.09 18.96
C GLY A 15 10.06 1.45 19.13
N ASN A 16 10.78 1.95 18.11
CA ASN A 16 11.18 3.37 18.11
C ASN A 16 9.96 4.24 17.77
N SER A 17 9.68 5.24 18.62
CA SER A 17 8.54 6.14 18.51
C SER A 17 8.54 6.97 17.23
N LEU A 18 9.72 7.17 16.62
CA LEU A 18 9.87 7.93 15.37
C LEU A 18 9.76 7.05 14.12
N SER A 19 9.85 5.73 14.25
CA SER A 19 9.79 4.77 13.14
C SER A 19 8.56 4.95 12.24
N PRO A 20 7.33 5.06 12.80
CA PRO A 20 6.13 5.21 11.97
C PRO A 20 6.12 6.53 11.19
N PHE A 21 6.66 7.60 11.78
CA PHE A 21 6.74 8.91 11.13
C PHE A 21 7.71 8.89 9.95
N ILE A 22 8.90 8.32 10.13
CA ILE A 22 9.91 8.21 9.07
C ILE A 22 9.40 7.29 7.94
N ALA A 23 8.78 6.16 8.28
CA ALA A 23 8.16 5.27 7.32
C ALA A 23 7.10 6.00 6.49
N ASN A 24 6.21 6.74 7.14
CA ASN A 24 5.15 7.48 6.46
C ASN A 24 5.71 8.59 5.55
N LEU A 25 6.76 9.32 5.98
CA LEU A 25 7.41 10.33 5.15
C LEU A 25 8.09 9.72 3.91
N PHE A 26 8.80 8.62 4.09
CA PHE A 26 9.44 7.89 2.99
C PHE A 26 8.40 7.39 1.99
N MET A 27 7.33 6.78 2.47
CA MET A 27 6.25 6.26 1.63
C MET A 27 5.48 7.38 0.93
N SER A 28 5.27 8.52 1.57
CA SER A 28 4.64 9.70 0.94
C SER A 28 5.48 10.27 -0.21
N LYS A 29 6.80 10.29 -0.04
CA LYS A 29 7.71 10.66 -1.15
C LYS A 29 7.66 9.63 -2.27
N PHE A 30 7.69 8.34 -1.94
CA PHE A 30 7.60 7.26 -2.92
C PHE A 30 6.28 7.29 -3.71
N GLU A 31 5.15 7.49 -3.04
CA GLU A 31 3.84 7.67 -3.67
C GLU A 31 3.88 8.79 -4.69
N THR A 32 4.43 9.95 -4.31
CA THR A 32 4.54 11.10 -5.19
C THR A 32 5.37 10.77 -6.44
N GLU A 33 6.50 10.09 -6.28
CA GLU A 33 7.33 9.65 -7.41
C GLU A 33 6.60 8.67 -8.33
N VAL A 34 5.91 7.68 -7.78
CA VAL A 34 5.15 6.68 -8.54
C VAL A 34 4.02 7.37 -9.32
N LYS A 35 3.28 8.26 -8.67
CA LYS A 35 2.17 9.00 -9.26
C LYS A 35 2.59 9.83 -10.48
N TYR A 36 3.80 10.39 -10.49
CA TYR A 36 4.32 11.14 -11.63
C TYR A 36 4.96 10.28 -12.72
N LYS A 37 5.49 9.10 -12.36
CA LYS A 37 6.22 8.23 -13.30
C LYS A 37 5.36 7.17 -13.96
N PHE A 38 4.30 6.73 -13.29
CA PHE A 38 3.46 5.65 -13.80
C PHE A 38 2.39 6.27 -14.70
N GLU A 39 2.22 5.66 -15.87
CA GLU A 39 1.19 6.06 -16.84
C GLU A 39 -0.22 5.99 -16.25
N TYR A 40 -0.43 5.09 -15.30
CA TYR A 40 -1.68 4.92 -14.60
C TYR A 40 -1.47 4.84 -13.10
N PHE A 41 -2.34 5.51 -12.35
CA PHE A 41 -2.37 5.50 -10.90
C PHE A 41 -3.79 5.26 -10.39
N PRO A 42 -3.99 4.64 -9.22
CA PRO A 42 -5.31 4.39 -8.64
C PRO A 42 -6.15 5.65 -8.51
N ARG A 43 -7.47 5.51 -8.68
CA ARG A 43 -8.43 6.61 -8.47
C ARG A 43 -8.47 7.04 -7.01
N VAL A 44 -8.30 6.07 -6.12
CA VAL A 44 -8.16 6.28 -4.68
C VAL A 44 -6.87 5.61 -4.25
N TRP A 45 -6.10 6.31 -3.42
CA TRP A 45 -4.90 5.82 -2.77
C TRP A 45 -4.85 6.38 -1.36
N PHE A 46 -4.99 5.53 -0.35
CA PHE A 46 -4.89 5.89 1.05
C PHE A 46 -3.86 5.02 1.72
N MET A 47 -2.85 5.62 2.34
CA MET A 47 -1.86 4.89 3.13
C MET A 47 -2.18 5.01 4.61
N TYR A 48 -2.16 3.89 5.31
CA TYR A 48 -2.24 3.80 6.76
C TYR A 48 -1.08 2.94 7.27
N VAL A 49 0.02 3.61 7.65
CA VAL A 49 1.26 2.97 8.11
C VAL A 49 1.79 1.97 7.07
N ASP A 50 1.52 0.68 7.24
CA ASP A 50 2.02 -0.41 6.40
C ASP A 50 1.00 -0.88 5.34
N ASP A 51 -0.26 -0.45 5.46
CA ASP A 51 -1.34 -0.81 4.55
C ASP A 51 -1.62 0.33 3.57
N ILE A 52 -1.80 -0.03 2.29
CA ILE A 52 -2.22 0.89 1.25
C ILE A 52 -3.55 0.41 0.70
N PHE A 53 -4.55 1.24 0.86
CA PHE A 53 -5.85 1.04 0.28
C PHE A 53 -5.91 1.74 -1.08
N ALA A 54 -6.10 0.95 -2.13
CA ALA A 54 -6.11 1.46 -3.49
C ALA A 54 -7.33 0.97 -4.27
N VAL A 55 -7.88 1.86 -5.10
CA VAL A 55 -9.04 1.60 -5.94
C VAL A 55 -8.65 1.76 -7.40
N PHE A 56 -8.70 0.66 -8.15
CA PHE A 56 -8.31 0.64 -9.56
C PHE A 56 -9.51 0.40 -10.45
N ASP A 57 -9.41 0.93 -11.66
CA ASP A 57 -10.30 0.56 -12.76
C ASP A 57 -9.72 -0.67 -13.47
N THR A 58 -10.32 -1.83 -13.19
CA THR A 58 -9.84 -3.14 -13.68
C THR A 58 -9.97 -3.32 -15.19
N THR A 59 -10.72 -2.45 -15.88
CA THR A 59 -10.78 -2.46 -17.35
C THR A 59 -9.51 -1.91 -17.99
N THR A 60 -8.79 -1.04 -17.27
CA THR A 60 -7.62 -0.32 -17.79
C THR A 60 -6.30 -0.89 -17.33
N ILE A 61 -6.26 -1.52 -16.15
CA ILE A 61 -5.01 -1.90 -15.48
C ILE A 61 -5.11 -3.32 -14.93
N SER A 62 -4.11 -4.14 -15.26
CA SER A 62 -3.81 -5.34 -14.49
C SER A 62 -3.10 -4.96 -13.20
N LEU A 63 -3.70 -5.32 -12.07
CA LEU A 63 -3.14 -5.10 -10.74
C LEU A 63 -1.75 -5.74 -10.60
N ASP A 64 -1.57 -6.96 -11.09
CA ASP A 64 -0.31 -7.69 -10.97
C ASP A 64 0.82 -6.95 -11.69
N ASN A 65 0.51 -6.37 -12.86
CA ASN A 65 1.46 -5.52 -13.59
C ASN A 65 1.81 -4.26 -12.79
N PHE A 66 0.84 -3.64 -12.13
CA PHE A 66 1.08 -2.46 -11.29
C PHE A 66 1.96 -2.79 -10.09
N VAL A 67 1.67 -3.87 -9.38
CA VAL A 67 2.47 -4.34 -8.23
C VAL A 67 3.87 -4.77 -8.66
N ALA A 68 4.02 -5.42 -9.82
CA ALA A 68 5.33 -5.71 -10.38
C ALA A 68 6.13 -4.43 -10.66
N LYS A 69 5.50 -3.37 -11.21
CA LYS A 69 6.15 -2.07 -11.40
C LYS A 69 6.56 -1.43 -10.08
N LEU A 70 5.75 -1.52 -9.03
CA LEU A 70 6.11 -1.03 -7.69
C LEU A 70 7.35 -1.76 -7.13
N ASN A 71 7.33 -3.09 -7.17
CA ASN A 71 8.45 -3.94 -6.71
C ASN A 71 9.74 -3.67 -7.51
N ASN A 72 9.64 -3.42 -8.82
CA ASN A 72 10.79 -3.04 -9.64
C ASN A 72 11.32 -1.64 -9.30
N ARG A 73 10.44 -0.71 -8.91
CA ARG A 73 10.85 0.66 -8.58
C ARG A 73 11.56 0.74 -7.23
N LEU A 74 11.13 -0.08 -6.27
CA LEU A 74 11.69 -0.13 -4.93
C LEU A 74 11.94 -1.58 -4.49
N PRO A 75 13.05 -2.20 -4.93
CA PRO A 75 13.31 -3.63 -4.71
C PRO A 75 13.61 -3.98 -3.25
N THR A 76 13.95 -3.00 -2.41
CA THR A 76 14.18 -3.16 -0.97
C THR A 76 12.87 -3.38 -0.19
N ILE A 77 11.73 -3.06 -0.79
CA ILE A 77 10.42 -3.22 -0.20
C ILE A 77 9.60 -4.16 -1.07
N LYS A 78 9.02 -5.20 -0.45
CA LYS A 78 8.13 -6.11 -1.16
C LYS A 78 6.69 -5.65 -1.00
N PHE A 79 6.09 -5.24 -2.11
CA PHE A 79 4.66 -4.97 -2.24
C PHE A 79 3.92 -6.26 -2.58
N THR A 80 2.94 -6.62 -1.77
CA THR A 80 1.98 -7.70 -2.06
C THR A 80 0.58 -7.12 -2.18
N ASN A 81 -0.26 -7.70 -3.01
CA ASN A 81 -1.66 -7.32 -3.13
C ASN A 81 -2.58 -8.37 -2.51
N GLU A 82 -3.72 -7.91 -2.01
CA GLU A 82 -4.87 -8.73 -1.66
C GLU A 82 -6.09 -8.12 -2.33
N VAL A 83 -6.76 -8.92 -3.17
CA VAL A 83 -8.02 -8.52 -3.79
C VAL A 83 -9.14 -8.80 -2.82
N GLU A 84 -9.94 -7.79 -2.52
CA GLU A 84 -11.07 -8.02 -1.63
C GLU A 84 -12.23 -8.69 -2.37
N HIS A 85 -12.50 -9.93 -1.99
CA HIS A 85 -13.70 -10.65 -2.37
C HIS A 85 -14.61 -10.77 -1.14
N ASN A 86 -15.85 -10.30 -1.25
CA ASN A 86 -16.92 -10.48 -0.25
C ASN A 86 -16.86 -9.62 1.03
N GLU A 87 -16.34 -8.39 0.96
CA GLU A 87 -16.57 -7.35 1.99
C GLU A 87 -16.06 -7.68 3.41
N GLN A 88 -15.07 -8.56 3.53
CA GLN A 88 -14.60 -9.05 4.82
C GLN A 88 -13.50 -8.19 5.47
N ALA A 89 -12.90 -7.23 4.76
CA ALA A 89 -11.85 -6.42 5.37
C ALA A 89 -12.44 -5.32 6.27
N THR A 90 -11.89 -5.20 7.48
CA THR A 90 -12.31 -4.21 8.47
C THR A 90 -12.21 -2.77 7.94
N ILE A 91 -11.22 -2.48 7.11
CA ILE A 91 -11.00 -1.13 6.54
C ILE A 91 -12.13 -0.71 5.58
N PHE A 92 -12.70 -1.67 4.86
CA PHE A 92 -13.84 -1.46 3.96
C PHE A 92 -15.11 -1.06 4.70
N ARG A 93 -15.40 -1.76 5.81
CA ARG A 93 -16.55 -1.45 6.66
C ARG A 93 -16.46 -0.03 7.21
N CYS A 94 -15.25 0.48 7.46
CA CYS A 94 -15.02 1.85 7.89
C CYS A 94 -15.23 2.86 6.75
N ILE A 95 -14.77 2.56 5.54
CA ILE A 95 -14.86 3.46 4.38
C ILE A 95 -16.30 3.62 3.88
N ARG A 96 -17.10 2.56 3.84
CA ARG A 96 -18.53 2.66 3.45
C ARG A 96 -19.37 3.52 4.40
N LYS A 97 -18.96 3.70 5.66
CA LYS A 97 -19.64 4.63 6.59
C LYS A 97 -19.45 6.10 6.19
N LYS A 98 -18.63 6.40 5.17
CA LYS A 98 -18.42 7.74 4.63
C LYS A 98 -19.23 7.91 3.32
N PRO A 99 -20.38 8.60 3.36
CA PRO A 99 -21.26 8.74 2.18
C PRO A 99 -20.57 9.37 0.97
N ARG A 100 -19.59 10.25 1.17
CA ARG A 100 -18.83 10.90 0.07
C ARG A 100 -17.86 9.98 -0.68
N LEU A 101 -17.49 8.83 -0.09
CA LEU A 101 -16.60 7.87 -0.73
C LEU A 101 -17.40 6.82 -1.52
N LEU A 102 -18.68 6.59 -1.16
CA LEU A 102 -19.61 5.72 -1.89
C LEU A 102 -19.82 6.13 -3.35
N ASP A 103 -19.80 7.45 -3.62
CA ASP A 103 -19.93 8.00 -4.98
C ASP A 103 -18.72 7.72 -5.89
N ILE A 104 -17.60 7.24 -5.33
CA ILE A 104 -16.39 6.85 -6.08
C ILE A 104 -16.43 5.36 -6.49
N PHE A 105 -17.28 4.56 -5.84
CA PHE A 105 -17.46 3.13 -6.09
C PHE A 105 -18.50 2.72 -7.16
N PRO A 106 -19.17 3.58 -7.96
CA PRO A 106 -20.38 3.17 -8.68
C PRO A 106 -20.10 2.45 -10.01
N THR A 107 -18.92 1.88 -10.24
CA THR A 107 -18.62 1.17 -11.50
C THR A 107 -18.24 -0.28 -11.23
N ILE A 108 -18.96 -1.20 -11.90
CA ILE A 108 -18.84 -2.67 -11.86
C ILE A 108 -17.40 -3.19 -12.10
N HIS A 109 -16.52 -2.33 -12.61
CA HIS A 109 -15.12 -2.62 -12.91
C HIS A 109 -14.13 -2.04 -11.90
N THR A 110 -14.61 -1.50 -10.79
CA THR A 110 -13.77 -0.90 -9.76
C THR A 110 -13.46 -1.94 -8.69
N THR A 111 -12.21 -2.39 -8.62
CA THR A 111 -11.78 -3.37 -7.61
C THR A 111 -10.86 -2.71 -6.61
N LEU A 112 -10.98 -3.20 -5.39
CA LEU A 112 -10.31 -2.71 -4.22
C LEU A 112 -9.19 -3.63 -3.84
N PHE A 113 -8.07 -3.01 -3.49
CA PHE A 113 -6.85 -3.72 -3.23
C PHE A 113 -6.22 -3.17 -1.97
N ASN A 114 -5.86 -4.09 -1.08
CA ASN A 114 -4.88 -3.80 -0.05
C ASN A 114 -3.51 -4.13 -0.62
N ILE A 115 -2.63 -3.13 -0.68
CA ILE A 115 -1.23 -3.33 -0.96
C ILE A 115 -0.48 -3.21 0.37
N LYS A 116 0.09 -4.32 0.83
CA LYS A 116 0.95 -4.35 2.01
C LYS A 116 2.38 -4.18 1.58
N TRP A 117 3.17 -3.51 2.40
CA TRP A 117 4.60 -3.48 2.23
C TRP A 117 5.32 -4.08 3.44
N GLN A 118 6.30 -4.93 3.16
CA GLN A 118 7.22 -5.43 4.17
C GLN A 118 8.63 -4.93 3.80
N VAL A 119 9.31 -4.32 4.78
CA VAL A 119 10.77 -4.23 4.71
C VAL A 119 11.27 -5.68 4.66
N LEU A 120 12.02 -6.04 3.62
CA LEU A 120 12.70 -7.32 3.57
C LEU A 120 13.80 -7.30 4.62
N ILE A 121 13.43 -7.61 5.87
CA ILE A 121 14.37 -7.90 6.94
C ILE A 121 14.73 -9.39 6.76
N PHE A 122 15.87 -9.66 6.13
CA PHE A 122 16.59 -10.92 6.29
C PHE A 122 17.67 -10.74 7.34
#